data_AF-A0A958PRR6-F1
#
_entry.id   AF-A0A958PRR6-F1
#
_cell.length_a   1.000
_cell.length_b   1.000
_cell.length_c   1.000
_cell.angle_alpha   90.00
_cell.angle_beta   90.00
_cell.angle_gamma   90.00
#
_symmetry.space_group_name_H-M   'P 1'
#
loop_
_entity.id
_entity.type
_entity.pdbx_description
1 polymer ?
#
loop_
_entity_poly.entity_id
_entity_poly.type
_entity_poly.pdbx_seq_one_letter_code
_entity_poly.pdbx_strand_id
1 'polypeptide(L)'
;MKNLLVIILLVTAYLSVGCSEENLPAAPAPAPIDDPYNPDGPYVPDGTGPGQGPGDNWEWGAAADLDIVSLSVMSDYTARPMNNPQDIKVNINLEKRGNGFGGVVTITYTENGNRYEGYFTSGSEAHDNRYNIFFTKQGKTVWHGFFEDYFGGMIVVIDDVIDLGDGDDQILAAGSVWFKNFGLTYAPHPPTHCWNVSLGPYDCRSWKSGEGVNTTAAINPTDGYVKLGTFENLNIGQAFNGEAQF
;
A
#
# COMPACT_ATOMS: atom_id res chain seq x y z
N MET A 1 -12.62 9.17 77.11
CA MET A 1 -11.53 9.76 76.30
C MET A 1 -10.74 8.57 75.75
N LYS A 2 -11.12 8.00 74.60
CA LYS A 2 -10.76 8.41 73.22
C LYS A 2 -9.24 8.57 73.04
N ASN A 3 -8.71 7.85 72.04
CA ASN A 3 -7.40 7.98 71.39
C ASN A 3 -6.27 7.18 72.06
N LEU A 4 -5.34 6.50 71.38
CA LEU A 4 -4.97 6.32 69.98
C LEU A 4 -3.61 5.56 70.00
N LEU A 5 -3.40 4.57 69.12
CA LEU A 5 -2.12 4.02 68.59
C LEU A 5 -2.31 2.54 68.24
N VAL A 6 -2.99 2.22 67.13
CA VAL A 6 -2.50 2.17 65.73
C VAL A 6 -1.51 1.01 65.52
N ILE A 7 -2.09 -0.09 65.07
CA ILE A 7 -1.49 -1.30 64.51
C ILE A 7 -0.96 -0.95 63.11
N ILE A 8 0.34 -1.07 62.88
CA ILE A 8 0.95 -1.04 61.54
C ILE A 8 1.71 -2.35 61.35
N LEU A 9 1.11 -3.27 60.60
CA LEU A 9 1.86 -4.26 59.82
C LEU A 9 0.96 -4.74 58.66
N LEU A 10 0.77 -3.89 57.66
CA LEU A 10 0.12 -4.25 56.41
C LEU A 10 1.21 -4.76 55.45
N VAL A 11 1.32 -6.09 55.37
CA VAL A 11 2.15 -6.81 54.41
C VAL A 11 1.68 -6.45 53.00
N THR A 12 2.46 -5.60 52.32
CA THR A 12 2.22 -5.20 50.94
C THR A 12 2.82 -6.28 50.03
N ALA A 13 2.00 -7.24 49.61
CA ALA A 13 2.36 -8.16 48.54
C ALA A 13 2.25 -7.42 47.19
N TYR A 14 3.35 -6.82 46.76
CA TYR A 14 3.53 -6.41 45.36
C TYR A 14 3.65 -7.68 44.51
N LEU A 15 2.57 -8.05 43.82
CA LEU A 15 2.65 -8.94 42.66
C LEU A 15 3.22 -8.10 41.51
N SER A 16 4.53 -8.16 41.32
CA SER A 16 5.18 -7.74 40.09
C SER A 16 4.81 -8.74 38.99
N VAL A 17 3.86 -8.37 38.14
CA VAL A 17 3.64 -9.04 36.86
C VAL A 17 4.85 -8.71 36.00
N GLY A 18 5.80 -9.64 35.93
CA GLY A 18 6.89 -9.57 34.97
C GLY A 18 6.34 -9.91 33.59
N CYS A 19 6.29 -8.93 32.70
CA CYS A 19 6.28 -9.21 31.26
C CYS A 19 7.61 -9.88 30.94
N SER A 20 7.59 -11.20 30.78
CA SER A 20 8.66 -11.90 30.09
C SER A 20 8.55 -11.52 28.61
N GLU A 21 9.45 -10.68 28.12
CA GLU A 21 9.71 -10.60 26.68
C GLU A 21 10.21 -11.98 26.24
N GLU A 22 9.34 -12.75 25.61
CA GLU A 22 9.75 -13.94 24.89
C GLU A 22 10.63 -13.46 23.73
N ASN A 23 11.94 -13.69 23.84
CA ASN A 23 12.88 -13.51 22.74
C ASN A 23 12.54 -14.54 21.66
N LEU A 24 11.56 -14.21 20.82
CA LEU A 24 11.36 -14.92 19.57
C LEU A 24 12.62 -14.72 18.73
N PRO A 25 13.24 -15.80 18.21
CA PRO A 25 14.37 -15.65 17.32
C PRO A 25 13.95 -14.76 16.15
N ALA A 26 14.82 -13.80 15.80
CA ALA A 26 14.60 -12.93 14.65
C ALA A 26 14.20 -13.78 13.45
N ALA A 27 13.05 -13.47 12.85
CA ALA A 27 12.58 -14.16 11.66
C ALA A 27 13.73 -14.13 10.63
N PRO A 28 14.08 -15.28 10.03
CA PRO A 28 15.12 -15.30 9.01
C PRO A 28 14.73 -14.31 7.91
N ALA A 29 15.70 -13.50 7.48
CA ALA A 29 15.50 -12.62 6.34
C ALA A 29 14.91 -13.45 5.19
N PRO A 30 13.83 -12.98 4.51
CA PRO A 30 13.25 -13.72 3.41
C PRO A 30 14.35 -14.04 2.39
N ALA A 31 14.38 -15.30 1.96
CA ALA A 31 15.37 -15.74 0.99
C ALA A 31 15.26 -14.87 -0.27
N PRO A 32 16.39 -14.53 -0.94
CA PRO A 32 16.35 -13.91 -2.26
C PRO A 32 15.52 -14.81 -3.18
N ILE A 33 14.43 -14.28 -3.72
CA ILE A 33 13.60 -15.00 -4.68
C ILE A 33 14.31 -14.88 -6.04
N ASP A 34 15.30 -15.74 -6.27
CA ASP A 34 15.91 -15.96 -7.59
C ASP A 34 15.07 -17.00 -8.34
N ASP A 35 13.97 -16.57 -8.95
CA ASP A 35 13.30 -17.32 -10.00
C ASP A 35 13.42 -16.52 -11.31
N PRO A 36 14.14 -17.01 -12.34
CA PRO A 36 14.18 -16.36 -13.64
C PRO A 36 12.82 -16.50 -14.32
N TYR A 37 11.92 -15.57 -14.00
CA TYR A 37 10.62 -15.41 -14.64
C TYR A 37 10.82 -15.14 -16.14
N ASN A 38 10.25 -16.01 -16.97
CA ASN A 38 10.18 -15.87 -18.42
C ASN A 38 8.70 -15.74 -18.81
N PRO A 39 8.17 -14.53 -18.96
CA PRO A 39 6.78 -14.34 -19.35
C PRO A 39 6.55 -14.88 -20.76
N ASP A 40 5.56 -15.77 -20.90
CA ASP A 40 5.08 -16.23 -22.21
C ASP A 40 4.32 -15.08 -22.89
N GLY A 41 5.06 -14.21 -23.60
CA GLY A 41 4.50 -13.16 -24.46
C GLY A 41 4.79 -11.72 -24.00
N PRO A 42 4.48 -10.71 -24.83
CA PRO A 42 4.66 -9.32 -24.46
C PRO A 42 3.63 -8.93 -23.40
N TYR A 43 4.06 -8.71 -22.15
CA TYR A 43 3.27 -7.95 -21.19
C TYR A 43 2.98 -6.57 -21.75
N VAL A 44 1.70 -6.21 -21.81
CA VAL A 44 1.23 -4.86 -22.12
C VAL A 44 0.49 -4.42 -20.87
N PRO A 45 0.97 -3.39 -20.14
CA PRO A 45 0.20 -2.80 -19.05
C PRO A 45 -1.21 -2.45 -19.54
N ASP A 46 -2.21 -2.58 -18.68
CA ASP A 46 -3.57 -2.17 -19.02
C ASP A 46 -3.52 -0.73 -19.56
N GLY A 47 -4.05 -0.52 -20.77
CA GLY A 47 -3.96 0.74 -21.50
C GLY A 47 -4.77 1.91 -20.91
N THR A 48 -5.27 1.74 -19.69
CA THR A 48 -6.14 2.67 -18.97
C THR A 48 -5.30 3.50 -18.01
N GLY A 49 -4.88 4.70 -18.44
CA GLY A 49 -4.17 5.66 -17.61
C GLY A 49 -5.06 6.57 -16.77
N PRO A 50 -4.47 7.58 -16.08
CA PRO A 50 -5.23 8.58 -15.33
C PRO A 50 -6.15 9.37 -16.26
N GLY A 51 -7.46 9.20 -16.07
CA GLY A 51 -8.53 9.79 -16.87
C GLY A 51 -9.16 8.88 -17.93
N GLN A 52 -8.79 7.59 -18.00
CA GLN A 52 -9.34 6.61 -18.94
C GLN A 52 -9.59 5.24 -18.27
N GLY A 53 -10.18 5.22 -17.06
CA GLY A 53 -10.47 3.98 -16.36
C GLY A 53 -11.49 3.07 -17.08
N PRO A 54 -11.52 1.77 -16.72
CA PRO A 54 -12.32 0.75 -17.39
C PRO A 54 -13.85 0.85 -17.16
N GLY A 55 -14.35 1.89 -16.47
CA GLY A 55 -15.76 2.00 -16.09
C GLY A 55 -16.05 1.32 -14.75
N ASP A 56 -17.22 0.69 -14.61
CA ASP A 56 -17.89 0.25 -13.36
C ASP A 56 -17.09 -0.67 -12.39
N ASN A 57 -15.79 -0.88 -12.57
CA ASN A 57 -14.90 -1.62 -11.65
C ASN A 57 -14.76 -0.99 -10.25
N TRP A 58 -15.32 0.21 -10.04
CA TRP A 58 -15.47 0.82 -8.72
C TRP A 58 -16.44 0.06 -7.79
N GLU A 59 -17.27 -0.84 -8.32
CA GLU A 59 -18.28 -1.59 -7.56
C GLU A 59 -17.69 -2.62 -6.57
N TRP A 60 -16.38 -2.88 -6.62
CA TRP A 60 -15.71 -3.90 -5.82
C TRP A 60 -14.57 -3.30 -4.97
N GLY A 61 -14.21 -3.99 -3.89
CA GLY A 61 -13.19 -3.53 -2.94
C GLY A 61 -13.72 -2.49 -1.94
N ALA A 62 -12.81 -1.65 -1.43
CA ALA A 62 -13.15 -0.54 -0.54
C ALA A 62 -12.62 0.78 -1.08
N ALA A 63 -13.34 1.86 -0.78
CA ALA A 63 -12.94 3.21 -1.15
C ALA A 63 -12.78 4.11 0.08
N ALA A 64 -11.83 5.03 -0.01
CA ALA A 64 -11.58 6.09 0.96
C ALA A 64 -11.36 7.43 0.25
N ASP A 65 -11.67 8.52 0.94
CA ASP A 65 -11.29 9.86 0.47
C ASP A 65 -9.76 9.98 0.47
N LEU A 66 -9.23 10.61 -0.58
CA LEU A 66 -7.81 10.84 -0.75
C LEU A 66 -7.51 12.33 -0.61
N ASP A 67 -6.91 12.69 0.51
CA ASP A 67 -6.43 14.04 0.78
C ASP A 67 -5.12 14.28 0.03
N ILE A 68 -5.23 14.92 -1.14
CA ILE A 68 -4.06 15.21 -1.97
C ILE A 68 -3.12 16.20 -1.28
N VAL A 69 -1.81 15.99 -1.46
CA VAL A 69 -0.78 16.88 -0.91
C VAL A 69 -0.93 18.30 -1.44
N SER A 70 -1.20 18.44 -2.74
CA SER A 70 -1.44 19.73 -3.39
C SER A 70 -1.99 19.56 -4.81
N LEU A 71 -2.56 20.64 -5.35
CA LEU A 71 -3.00 20.70 -6.74
C LEU A 71 -1.84 20.52 -7.74
N SER A 72 -0.64 20.99 -7.41
CA SER A 72 0.55 20.80 -8.26
C SER A 72 0.94 19.33 -8.33
N VAL A 73 0.93 18.62 -7.19
CA VAL A 73 1.21 17.17 -7.16
C VAL A 73 0.17 16.38 -7.96
N MET A 74 -1.11 16.75 -7.88
CA MET A 74 -2.15 16.14 -8.71
C MET A 74 -1.93 16.43 -10.21
N SER A 75 -1.43 17.62 -10.54
CA SER A 75 -1.09 17.98 -11.93
C SER A 75 0.10 17.17 -12.44
N ASP A 76 1.10 16.95 -11.58
CA ASP A 76 2.24 16.09 -11.90
C ASP A 76 1.78 14.65 -12.13
N TYR A 77 0.95 14.09 -11.23
CA TYR A 77 0.38 12.74 -11.35
C TYR A 77 -0.37 12.55 -12.68
N THR A 78 -1.27 13.48 -13.01
CA THR A 78 -2.08 13.40 -14.24
C THR A 78 -1.34 13.85 -15.50
N ALA A 79 -0.09 14.33 -15.38
CA ALA A 79 0.68 14.96 -16.44
C ALA A 79 -0.07 16.08 -17.19
N ARG A 80 -1.01 16.74 -16.52
CA ARG A 80 -1.81 17.86 -17.07
C ARG A 80 -2.10 18.91 -15.98
N PRO A 81 -2.29 20.19 -16.36
CA PRO A 81 -2.73 21.20 -15.40
C PRO A 81 -4.10 20.85 -14.81
N MET A 82 -4.15 20.72 -13.48
CA MET A 82 -5.39 20.54 -12.72
C MET A 82 -5.89 21.89 -12.25
N ASN A 83 -7.20 22.13 -12.37
CA ASN A 83 -7.80 23.42 -11.99
C ASN A 83 -8.53 23.34 -10.66
N ASN A 84 -9.42 22.35 -10.50
CA ASN A 84 -10.21 22.16 -9.29
C ASN A 84 -10.77 20.73 -9.22
N PRO A 85 -9.91 19.71 -9.03
CA PRO A 85 -10.40 18.35 -8.79
C PRO A 85 -11.20 18.30 -7.48
N GLN A 86 -12.29 17.55 -7.49
CA GLN A 86 -13.17 17.29 -6.36
C GLN A 86 -13.40 15.78 -6.23
N ASP A 87 -13.97 15.33 -5.11
CA ASP A 87 -14.33 13.93 -4.86
C ASP A 87 -13.16 12.97 -5.14
N ILE A 88 -11.96 13.36 -4.72
CA ILE A 88 -10.76 12.58 -4.97
C ILE A 88 -10.77 11.38 -4.04
N LYS A 89 -10.80 10.18 -4.60
CA LYS A 89 -10.89 8.93 -3.83
C LYS A 89 -9.89 7.90 -4.33
N VAL A 90 -9.43 7.07 -3.41
CA VAL A 90 -8.71 5.83 -3.70
C VAL A 90 -9.67 4.66 -3.48
N ASN A 91 -9.71 3.72 -4.42
CA ASN A 91 -10.34 2.42 -4.25
C ASN A 91 -9.29 1.33 -4.39
N ILE A 92 -9.38 0.33 -3.53
CA ILE A 92 -8.47 -0.80 -3.44
C ILE A 92 -9.29 -2.08 -3.48
N ASN A 93 -8.95 -2.97 -4.40
CA ASN A 93 -9.58 -4.28 -4.54
C ASN A 93 -8.50 -5.34 -4.80
N LEU A 94 -8.17 -6.11 -3.76
CA LEU A 94 -7.04 -7.03 -3.75
C LEU A 94 -7.47 -8.43 -3.32
N GLU A 95 -6.83 -9.42 -3.93
CA GLU A 95 -6.96 -10.84 -3.60
C GLU A 95 -5.59 -11.41 -3.29
N LYS A 96 -5.55 -12.48 -2.52
CA LYS A 96 -4.34 -13.22 -2.18
C LYS A 96 -3.76 -13.84 -3.45
N ARG A 97 -2.47 -13.59 -3.67
CA ARG A 97 -1.69 -14.13 -4.79
C ARG A 97 -0.36 -14.67 -4.26
N GLY A 98 -0.34 -15.96 -3.93
CA GLY A 98 0.79 -16.58 -3.24
C GLY A 98 1.00 -15.99 -1.85
N ASN A 99 2.18 -15.47 -1.56
CA ASN A 99 2.48 -14.83 -0.28
C ASN A 99 2.01 -13.38 -0.19
N GLY A 100 1.80 -12.72 -1.34
CA GLY A 100 1.36 -11.33 -1.42
C GLY A 100 -0.11 -11.16 -1.81
N PHE A 101 -0.45 -9.96 -2.22
CA PHE A 101 -1.78 -9.55 -2.66
C PHE A 101 -1.72 -8.88 -4.03
N GLY A 102 -2.63 -9.25 -4.91
CA GLY A 102 -2.72 -8.68 -6.25
C GLY A 102 -4.13 -8.27 -6.61
N GLY A 103 -4.24 -7.43 -7.62
CA GLY A 103 -5.50 -6.79 -8.01
C GLY A 103 -5.26 -5.35 -8.43
N VAL A 104 -6.22 -4.51 -8.07
CA VAL A 104 -6.39 -3.18 -8.67
C VAL A 104 -6.41 -2.09 -7.61
N VAL A 105 -5.77 -0.97 -7.94
CA VAL A 105 -5.95 0.31 -7.26
C VAL A 105 -6.48 1.33 -8.26
N THR A 106 -7.53 2.04 -7.88
CA THR A 106 -8.13 3.09 -8.71
C THR A 106 -8.10 4.43 -7.99
N ILE A 107 -7.61 5.48 -8.65
CA ILE A 107 -7.73 6.87 -8.19
C ILE A 107 -8.80 7.56 -9.01
N THR A 108 -9.86 8.03 -8.37
CA THR A 108 -10.95 8.75 -9.04
C THR A 108 -11.01 10.19 -8.58
N TYR A 109 -11.46 11.07 -9.47
CA TYR A 109 -11.70 12.47 -9.16
C TYR A 109 -12.67 13.08 -10.19
N THR A 110 -13.38 14.13 -9.79
CA THR A 110 -14.25 14.90 -10.67
C THR A 110 -13.59 16.23 -11.02
N GLU A 111 -13.55 16.59 -12.29
CA GLU A 111 -13.10 17.91 -12.74
C GLU A 111 -14.02 18.45 -13.85
N ASN A 112 -14.47 19.70 -13.69
CA ASN A 112 -15.41 20.35 -14.62
C ASN A 112 -16.67 19.51 -14.89
N GLY A 113 -17.18 18.82 -13.85
CA GLY A 113 -18.36 17.95 -13.93
C GLY A 113 -18.13 16.59 -14.59
N ASN A 114 -16.90 16.25 -14.98
CA ASN A 114 -16.56 14.95 -15.55
C ASN A 114 -15.78 14.12 -14.52
N ARG A 115 -16.14 12.85 -14.37
CA ARG A 115 -15.39 11.88 -13.58
C ARG A 115 -14.23 11.33 -14.39
N TYR A 116 -13.07 11.25 -13.74
CA TYR A 116 -11.83 10.70 -14.27
C TYR A 116 -11.32 9.60 -13.34
N GLU A 117 -10.60 8.64 -13.91
CA GLU A 117 -10.14 7.45 -13.19
C GLU A 117 -8.74 7.08 -13.69
N GLY A 118 -7.78 6.88 -12.78
CA GLY A 118 -6.53 6.16 -13.06
C GLY A 118 -6.62 4.75 -12.49
N TYR A 119 -6.26 3.75 -13.29
CA TYR A 119 -6.44 2.34 -12.99
C TYR A 119 -5.09 1.62 -13.03
N PHE A 120 -4.66 1.10 -11.89
CA PHE A 120 -3.35 0.49 -11.71
C PHE A 120 -3.49 -0.97 -11.31
N THR A 121 -2.71 -1.84 -11.93
CA THR A 121 -2.73 -3.29 -11.70
C THR A 121 -1.39 -3.80 -11.19
N SER A 122 -1.43 -4.86 -10.39
CA SER A 122 -0.27 -5.55 -9.82
C SER A 122 0.05 -6.90 -10.49
N GLY A 123 -0.70 -7.25 -11.54
CA GLY A 123 -0.60 -8.56 -12.19
C GLY A 123 -1.42 -9.64 -11.49
N SER A 124 -1.59 -10.78 -12.16
CA SER A 124 -2.40 -11.89 -11.65
C SER A 124 -1.59 -13.01 -11.01
N GLU A 125 -0.26 -13.04 -11.18
CA GLU A 125 0.57 -14.14 -10.72
C GLU A 125 1.20 -13.90 -9.34
N ALA A 126 1.55 -14.98 -8.65
CA ALA A 126 2.24 -14.89 -7.36
C ALA A 126 3.60 -14.19 -7.46
N HIS A 127 4.30 -14.35 -8.59
CA HIS A 127 5.58 -13.69 -8.84
C HIS A 127 5.41 -12.17 -8.87
N ASP A 128 4.43 -11.65 -9.60
CA ASP A 128 4.20 -10.21 -9.75
C ASP A 128 3.89 -9.56 -8.41
N ASN A 129 3.12 -10.27 -7.59
CA ASN A 129 2.60 -9.79 -6.31
C ASN A 129 3.50 -10.07 -5.10
N ARG A 130 4.71 -10.62 -5.30
CA ARG A 130 5.61 -11.04 -4.22
C ARG A 130 6.06 -9.90 -3.30
N TYR A 131 5.98 -8.66 -3.76
CA TYR A 131 6.31 -7.46 -2.99
C TYR A 131 5.09 -6.77 -2.36
N ASN A 132 3.89 -7.29 -2.58
CA ASN A 132 2.65 -6.71 -2.07
C ASN A 132 2.24 -7.40 -0.77
N ILE A 133 2.94 -7.10 0.32
CA ILE A 133 2.92 -7.90 1.56
C ILE A 133 2.66 -7.06 2.80
N PHE A 134 2.04 -7.68 3.80
CA PHE A 134 2.03 -7.19 5.18
C PHE A 134 3.35 -7.58 5.86
N PHE A 135 3.87 -6.70 6.71
CA PHE A 135 5.07 -6.92 7.51
C PHE A 135 5.02 -6.07 8.79
N THR A 136 5.83 -6.43 9.77
CA THR A 136 5.95 -5.65 11.01
C THR A 136 7.11 -4.69 10.95
N LYS A 137 6.86 -3.41 11.25
CA LYS A 137 7.91 -2.39 11.40
C LYS A 137 7.62 -1.55 12.63
N GLN A 138 8.59 -1.45 13.54
CA GLN A 138 8.46 -0.66 14.78
C GLN A 138 7.22 -1.06 15.62
N GLY A 139 6.90 -2.36 15.66
CA GLY A 139 5.74 -2.88 16.39
C GLY A 139 4.38 -2.62 15.75
N LYS A 140 4.33 -2.02 14.55
CA LYS A 140 3.11 -1.82 13.77
C LYS A 140 3.03 -2.79 12.59
N THR A 141 1.82 -3.21 12.26
CA THR A 141 1.53 -3.89 11.00
C THR A 141 1.47 -2.86 9.88
N VAL A 142 2.29 -3.06 8.85
CA VAL A 142 2.42 -2.19 7.68
C VAL A 142 2.21 -3.04 6.44
N TRP A 143 1.60 -2.47 5.42
CA TRP A 143 1.52 -3.07 4.09
C TRP A 143 1.96 -2.07 3.04
N HIS A 144 2.59 -2.57 1.99
CA HIS A 144 2.78 -1.81 0.75
C HIS A 144 2.43 -2.69 -0.43
N GLY A 145 2.01 -2.07 -1.54
CA GLY A 145 1.82 -2.75 -2.81
C GLY A 145 2.29 -1.91 -3.98
N PHE A 146 2.95 -2.54 -4.94
CA PHE A 146 3.26 -1.98 -6.24
C PHE A 146 2.11 -2.25 -7.21
N PHE A 147 1.80 -1.23 -8.01
CA PHE A 147 0.86 -1.27 -9.10
C PHE A 147 1.42 -0.44 -10.25
N GLU A 148 0.98 -0.68 -11.46
CA GLU A 148 1.33 0.15 -12.60
C GLU A 148 0.17 0.32 -13.57
N ASP A 149 0.28 1.36 -14.37
CA ASP A 149 -0.51 1.56 -15.58
C ASP A 149 0.43 1.86 -16.76
N TYR A 150 -0.14 2.27 -17.89
CA TYR A 150 0.67 2.64 -19.05
C TYR A 150 1.60 3.84 -18.83
N PHE A 151 1.29 4.73 -17.89
CA PHE A 151 1.98 6.01 -17.68
C PHE A 151 2.91 6.03 -16.48
N GLY A 152 2.83 5.09 -15.55
CA GLY A 152 3.67 5.10 -14.37
C GLY A 152 3.45 3.95 -13.40
N GLY A 153 4.27 3.95 -12.35
CA GLY A 153 4.11 3.10 -11.18
C GLY A 153 3.40 3.81 -10.04
N MET A 154 2.61 3.06 -9.28
CA MET A 154 1.95 3.49 -8.06
C MET A 154 2.38 2.59 -6.90
N ILE A 155 2.57 3.19 -5.72
CA ILE A 155 2.73 2.46 -4.47
C ILE A 155 1.65 2.93 -3.52
N VAL A 156 0.90 1.98 -2.97
CA VAL A 156 0.03 2.22 -1.82
C VAL A 156 0.75 1.73 -0.58
N VAL A 157 0.70 2.52 0.50
CA VAL A 157 1.20 2.16 1.83
C VAL A 157 0.05 2.24 2.82
N ILE A 158 -0.17 1.19 3.59
CA ILE A 158 -1.03 1.18 4.79
C ILE A 158 -0.09 1.07 5.98
N ASP A 159 -0.06 2.09 6.83
CA ASP A 159 0.87 2.18 7.98
C ASP A 159 0.18 2.44 9.32
N ASP A 160 -1.15 2.46 9.31
CA ASP A 160 -1.98 2.43 10.52
C ASP A 160 -3.21 1.56 10.29
N VAL A 161 -3.48 0.68 11.26
CA VAL A 161 -4.64 -0.21 11.28
C VAL A 161 -5.33 -0.02 12.62
N ILE A 162 -6.59 0.38 12.57
CA ILE A 162 -7.42 0.66 13.73
C ILE A 162 -8.45 -0.48 13.84
N ASP A 163 -8.29 -1.28 14.90
CA ASP A 163 -9.33 -2.18 15.38
C ASP A 163 -10.15 -1.41 16.43
N LEU A 164 -11.44 -1.20 16.14
CA LEU A 164 -12.35 -0.45 17.02
C LEU A 164 -12.75 -1.26 18.26
N GLY A 165 -12.48 -2.57 18.29
CA GLY A 165 -12.69 -3.42 19.46
C GLY A 165 -14.14 -3.48 19.97
N ASP A 166 -15.09 -3.03 19.17
CA ASP A 166 -16.52 -2.95 19.50
C ASP A 166 -17.30 -4.21 19.06
N GLY A 167 -16.58 -5.20 18.51
CA GLY A 167 -17.16 -6.44 17.99
C GLY A 167 -17.80 -6.27 16.61
N ASP A 168 -17.62 -5.12 15.95
CA ASP A 168 -17.81 -4.98 14.52
C ASP A 168 -16.52 -5.48 13.84
N ASP A 169 -16.64 -6.41 12.89
CA ASP A 169 -15.49 -6.99 12.15
C ASP A 169 -14.85 -5.97 11.17
N GLN A 170 -15.06 -4.67 11.40
CA GLN A 170 -14.57 -3.59 10.56
C GLN A 170 -13.21 -3.11 11.02
N ILE A 171 -12.18 -3.69 10.40
CA ILE A 171 -10.81 -3.20 10.52
C ILE A 171 -10.62 -2.03 9.55
N LEU A 172 -10.32 -0.86 10.08
CA LEU A 172 -10.09 0.37 9.30
C LEU A 172 -8.58 0.61 9.13
N ALA A 173 -8.18 1.08 7.95
CA ALA A 173 -6.81 1.46 7.65
C ALA A 173 -6.69 2.96 7.33
N ALA A 174 -5.53 3.50 7.67
CA ALA A 174 -5.01 4.74 7.13
C ALA A 174 -3.68 4.49 6.40
N GLY A 175 -3.36 5.39 5.48
CA GLY A 175 -2.20 5.20 4.63
C GLY A 175 -1.93 6.34 3.65
N SER A 176 -1.13 6.03 2.64
CA SER A 176 -0.76 6.98 1.60
C SER A 176 -0.60 6.35 0.23
N VAL A 177 -0.83 7.17 -0.80
CA VAL A 177 -0.63 6.82 -2.21
C VAL A 177 0.56 7.59 -2.73
N TRP A 178 1.43 6.91 -3.46
CA TRP A 178 2.62 7.46 -4.09
C TRP A 178 2.64 7.08 -5.56
N PHE A 179 3.16 7.96 -6.41
CA PHE A 179 3.24 7.72 -7.85
C PHE A 179 4.63 8.06 -8.39
N LYS A 180 4.93 7.49 -9.55
CA LYS A 180 6.10 7.80 -10.36
C LYS A 180 5.74 7.65 -11.83
N ASN A 181 5.67 8.76 -12.56
CA ASN A 181 5.40 8.73 -13.99
C ASN A 181 6.61 8.25 -14.78
N PHE A 182 6.37 7.41 -15.77
CA PHE A 182 7.34 7.08 -16.80
C PHE A 182 7.61 8.31 -17.67
N GLY A 183 8.88 8.54 -17.98
CA GLY A 183 9.25 9.61 -18.90
C GLY A 183 8.72 9.34 -20.30
N LEU A 184 8.46 10.40 -21.08
CA LEU A 184 8.15 10.26 -22.51
C LEU A 184 9.31 9.53 -23.21
N THR A 185 9.03 8.36 -23.76
CA THR A 185 10.03 7.49 -24.37
C THR A 185 9.47 6.75 -25.57
N TYR A 186 10.34 6.43 -26.53
CA TYR A 186 10.04 5.55 -27.66
C TYR A 186 10.49 4.10 -27.40
N ALA A 187 11.12 3.85 -26.25
CA ALA A 187 11.49 2.49 -25.87
C ALA A 187 10.22 1.63 -25.74
N PRO A 188 10.21 0.38 -26.23
CA PRO A 188 9.08 -0.50 -25.99
C PRO A 188 8.95 -0.80 -24.50
N HIS A 189 7.71 -0.89 -24.00
CA HIS A 189 7.46 -1.36 -22.65
C HIS A 189 7.97 -2.81 -22.52
N PRO A 190 8.76 -3.12 -21.48
CA PRO A 190 9.25 -4.48 -21.27
C PRO A 190 8.09 -5.45 -21.01
N PRO A 191 8.27 -6.75 -21.31
CA PRO A 191 7.25 -7.77 -21.13
C PRO A 191 7.13 -8.19 -19.64
N THR A 192 7.40 -7.30 -18.69
CA THR A 192 7.34 -7.56 -17.25
C THR A 192 6.83 -6.32 -16.53
N HIS A 193 6.35 -6.48 -15.30
CA HIS A 193 5.97 -5.35 -14.49
C HIS A 193 7.12 -4.41 -14.14
N CYS A 194 6.85 -3.10 -13.97
CA CYS A 194 7.88 -2.07 -13.79
C CYS A 194 8.78 -2.29 -12.55
N TRP A 195 8.32 -3.01 -11.53
CA TRP A 195 9.12 -3.37 -10.35
C TRP A 195 10.02 -4.59 -10.57
N ASN A 196 9.95 -5.21 -11.74
CA ASN A 196 10.90 -6.21 -12.23
C ASN A 196 11.91 -5.61 -13.24
N VAL A 197 11.74 -4.34 -13.61
CA VAL A 197 12.57 -3.66 -14.60
C VAL A 197 13.72 -2.95 -13.91
N SER A 198 14.95 -3.28 -14.30
CA SER A 198 16.15 -2.71 -13.68
C SER A 198 16.86 -1.64 -14.50
N LEU A 199 16.42 -1.41 -15.74
CA LEU A 199 17.05 -0.50 -16.69
C LEU A 199 16.01 0.28 -17.49
N GLY A 200 16.31 1.56 -17.72
CA GLY A 200 15.52 2.41 -18.60
C GLY A 200 14.38 3.16 -17.88
N PRO A 201 13.49 3.79 -18.66
CA PRO A 201 12.49 4.73 -18.15
C PRO A 201 11.33 4.05 -17.40
N TYR A 202 11.21 2.73 -17.51
CA TYR A 202 10.17 1.92 -16.88
C TYR A 202 10.59 1.32 -15.53
N ASP A 203 11.77 1.65 -14.99
CA ASP A 203 12.18 1.19 -13.65
C ASP A 203 11.38 1.94 -12.57
N CYS A 204 10.37 1.27 -12.02
CA CYS A 204 9.58 1.75 -10.89
C CYS A 204 9.95 1.07 -9.57
N ARG A 205 11.09 0.37 -9.48
CA ARG A 205 11.52 -0.21 -8.21
C ARG A 205 11.71 0.91 -7.17
N SER A 206 11.17 0.68 -5.98
CA SER A 206 11.43 1.45 -4.76
C SER A 206 12.18 0.55 -3.78
N TRP A 207 12.85 1.13 -2.78
CA TRP A 207 13.61 0.38 -1.77
C TRP A 207 14.67 -0.53 -2.42
N LYS A 208 15.36 0.01 -3.42
CA LYS A 208 16.32 -0.75 -4.22
C LYS A 208 17.40 -1.38 -3.33
N SER A 209 17.63 -2.67 -3.53
CA SER A 209 18.66 -3.45 -2.84
C SER A 209 19.37 -4.33 -3.86
N GLY A 210 20.46 -3.82 -4.43
CA GLY A 210 21.11 -4.45 -5.58
C GLY A 210 20.22 -4.40 -6.82
N GLU A 211 19.97 -5.57 -7.43
CA GLU A 211 19.05 -5.70 -8.57
C GLU A 211 17.58 -5.88 -8.15
N GLY A 212 17.33 -6.12 -6.87
CA GLY A 212 15.99 -6.38 -6.33
C GLY A 212 15.39 -5.22 -5.53
N VAL A 213 14.32 -5.56 -4.84
CA VAL A 213 13.54 -4.68 -3.96
C VAL A 213 13.59 -5.26 -2.55
N ASN A 214 13.93 -4.43 -1.55
CA ASN A 214 13.76 -4.79 -0.14
C ASN A 214 12.68 -3.91 0.48
N THR A 215 11.42 -4.30 0.27
CA THR A 215 10.28 -3.48 0.66
C THR A 215 10.16 -3.24 2.17
N THR A 216 10.75 -4.10 2.99
CA THR A 216 10.71 -3.99 4.45
C THR A 216 11.76 -3.02 5.02
N ALA A 217 12.63 -2.46 4.17
CA ALA A 217 13.72 -1.57 4.59
C ALA A 217 13.18 -0.28 5.23
N ALA A 218 12.13 0.32 4.67
CA ALA A 218 11.47 1.52 5.15
C ALA A 218 9.97 1.49 4.84
N ILE A 219 9.17 2.25 5.58
CA ILE A 219 7.70 2.33 5.37
C ILE A 219 7.39 3.11 4.08
N ASN A 220 8.02 4.27 3.91
CA ASN A 220 7.76 5.12 2.75
C ASN A 220 8.63 4.73 1.57
N PRO A 221 8.10 4.79 0.33
CA PRO A 221 8.87 4.53 -0.87
C PRO A 221 9.94 5.60 -1.11
N THR A 222 10.92 5.25 -1.95
CA THR A 222 12.08 6.07 -2.30
C THR A 222 12.22 6.14 -3.82
N ASP A 223 13.40 6.37 -4.39
CA ASP A 223 13.67 6.17 -5.83
C ASP A 223 12.80 6.98 -6.82
N GLY A 224 12.43 8.20 -6.41
CA GLY A 224 11.72 9.17 -7.26
C GLY A 224 10.20 9.10 -7.16
N TYR A 225 9.65 8.30 -6.25
CA TYR A 225 8.23 8.34 -5.92
C TYR A 225 7.84 9.66 -5.23
N VAL A 226 6.72 10.23 -5.65
CA VAL A 226 6.12 11.43 -5.09
C VAL A 226 4.82 11.04 -4.39
N LYS A 227 4.63 11.51 -3.15
CA LYS A 227 3.40 11.27 -2.39
C LYS A 227 2.26 12.04 -3.03
N LEU A 228 1.24 11.32 -3.51
CA LEU A 228 0.01 11.91 -4.06
C LEU A 228 -0.86 12.48 -2.94
N GLY A 229 -1.08 11.69 -1.89
CA GLY A 229 -1.98 12.03 -0.80
C GLY A 229 -2.03 10.96 0.30
N THR A 230 -2.89 11.21 1.28
CA THR A 230 -3.19 10.30 2.40
C THR A 230 -4.66 9.93 2.41
N PHE A 231 -4.98 8.76 2.93
CA PHE A 231 -6.36 8.30 3.11
C PHE A 231 -6.54 7.74 4.52
N GLU A 232 -7.78 7.79 5.01
CA GLU A 232 -8.21 7.22 6.29
C GLU A 232 -9.53 6.47 6.11
N ASN A 233 -9.91 5.67 7.12
CA ASN A 233 -11.18 4.93 7.17
C ASN A 233 -11.38 3.95 6.00
N LEU A 234 -10.30 3.42 5.43
CA LEU A 234 -10.39 2.36 4.42
C LEU A 234 -10.78 1.04 5.09
N ASN A 235 -11.90 0.43 4.71
CA ASN A 235 -12.28 -0.88 5.21
C ASN A 235 -11.36 -1.97 4.63
N ILE A 236 -10.47 -2.53 5.46
CA ILE A 236 -9.48 -3.52 4.99
C ILE A 236 -10.15 -4.82 4.57
N GLY A 237 -11.15 -5.28 5.32
CA GLY A 237 -11.87 -6.51 5.00
C GLY A 237 -12.46 -6.47 3.59
N GLN A 238 -13.04 -5.34 3.19
CA GLN A 238 -13.53 -5.12 1.83
C GLN A 238 -12.37 -4.93 0.83
N ALA A 239 -11.35 -4.13 1.16
CA ALA A 239 -10.23 -3.84 0.26
C ALA A 239 -9.41 -5.09 -0.13
N PHE A 240 -9.34 -6.06 0.78
CA PHE A 240 -8.58 -7.31 0.62
C PHE A 240 -9.50 -8.54 0.50
N ASN A 241 -10.78 -8.34 0.17
CA ASN A 241 -11.78 -9.40 -0.03
C ASN A 241 -11.85 -10.45 1.10
N GLY A 242 -11.63 -10.02 2.35
CA GLY A 242 -11.65 -10.85 3.55
C GLY A 242 -10.38 -11.68 3.78
N GLU A 243 -9.34 -11.52 2.96
CA GLU A 243 -8.13 -12.35 3.00
C GLU A 243 -6.98 -11.72 3.79
N ALA A 244 -7.11 -10.46 4.22
CA ALA A 244 -6.17 -9.86 5.16
C ALA A 244 -6.41 -10.40 6.58
N GLN A 245 -5.36 -10.95 7.19
CA GLN A 245 -5.37 -11.44 8.56
C GLN A 245 -4.38 -10.62 9.40
N PHE A 246 -4.83 -10.14 10.56
CA PHE A 246 -4.06 -9.31 11.49
C PHE A 246 -3.82 -10.06 12.81
#